data_AF-X0XXY2-F1
#
_entry.id   AF-X0XXY2-F1
#
_cell.length_a   1.000
_cell.length_b   1.000
_cell.length_c   1.000
_cell.angle_alpha   90.00
_cell.angle_beta   90.00
_cell.angle_gamma   90.00
#
_symmetry.space_group_name_H-M   'P 1'
#
loop_
_entity.id
_entity.type
_entity.pdbx_description
1 polymer ?
#
loop_
_entity_poly.entity_id
_entity_poly.type
_entity_poly.pdbx_seq_one_letter_code
_entity_poly.pdbx_strand_id
1 'polypeptide(L)'
;MSDALPKLRDDLRVSKQETPEQVYYVVSDPITGKYIRLREPEYVIMRSLDGKTSAEQISAALKTDNNVEIPPEAIEKFVARFDDMLFLETGK
;
A
#
# COMPACT_ATOMS: atom_id res chain seq x y z
N MET A 1 6.88 -23.61 1.57
CA MET A 1 6.29 -22.61 0.65
C MET A 1 6.55 -21.28 1.30
N SER A 2 7.35 -20.41 0.69
CA SER A 2 7.77 -19.15 1.29
C SER A 2 6.53 -18.30 1.54
N ASP A 3 6.07 -18.25 2.80
CA ASP A 3 4.97 -17.43 3.30
C ASP A 3 5.41 -15.96 3.35
N ALA A 4 5.96 -15.48 2.22
CA ALA A 4 6.50 -14.16 2.11
C ALA A 4 5.32 -13.20 1.96
N LEU A 5 5.05 -12.47 3.04
CA LEU A 5 4.07 -11.39 3.02
C LEU A 5 4.50 -10.33 1.99
N PRO A 6 3.55 -9.58 1.42
CA PRO A 6 3.83 -8.58 0.39
C PRO A 6 4.76 -7.49 0.94
N LYS A 7 5.87 -7.23 0.23
CA LYS A 7 6.79 -6.12 0.51
C LYS A 7 6.74 -5.11 -0.64
N LEU A 8 6.57 -3.84 -0.29
CA LEU A 8 6.66 -2.74 -1.26
C LEU A 8 8.10 -2.61 -1.76
N ARG A 9 8.28 -2.31 -3.05
CA ARG A 9 9.61 -2.00 -3.60
C ARG A 9 10.17 -0.72 -2.98
N ASP A 10 11.44 -0.77 -2.59
CA ASP A 10 12.14 0.35 -1.94
C ASP A 10 12.53 1.48 -2.93
N ASP A 11 12.43 1.25 -4.24
CA ASP A 11 12.76 2.24 -5.28
C ASP A 11 11.59 3.14 -5.71
N LEU A 12 10.37 2.88 -5.21
CA LEU A 12 9.20 3.70 -5.50
C LEU A 12 9.33 5.10 -4.90
N ARG A 13 8.97 6.12 -5.69
CA ARG A 13 8.99 7.52 -5.24
C ARG A 13 7.62 7.96 -4.79
N VAL A 14 7.53 8.47 -3.56
CA VAL A 14 6.29 9.00 -2.98
C VAL A 14 6.35 10.52 -2.91
N SER A 15 5.31 11.19 -3.40
CA SER A 15 5.10 12.64 -3.28
C SER A 15 3.78 12.92 -2.59
N LYS A 16 3.81 13.66 -1.48
CA LYS A 16 2.60 14.19 -0.85
C LYS A 16 2.09 15.39 -1.66
N GLN A 17 0.80 15.42 -1.95
CA GLN A 17 0.11 16.52 -2.60
C GLN A 17 -1.08 16.92 -1.73
N GLU A 18 -1.03 18.13 -1.20
CA GLU A 18 -2.10 18.68 -0.37
C GLU A 18 -2.92 19.65 -1.22
N THR A 19 -4.22 19.40 -1.32
CA THR A 19 -5.18 20.36 -1.87
C THR A 19 -6.00 20.96 -0.72
N PRO A 20 -6.70 22.09 -0.94
CA PRO A 20 -7.60 22.66 0.07
C PRO A 20 -8.70 21.69 0.53
N GLU A 21 -9.00 20.67 -0.26
CA GLU A 21 -10.07 19.69 -0.02
C GLU A 21 -9.55 18.37 0.57
N GLN A 22 -8.35 17.92 0.16
CA GLN A 22 -7.84 16.60 0.57
C GLN A 22 -6.33 16.43 0.39
N VAL A 23 -5.74 15.55 1.20
CA VAL A 23 -4.36 15.07 1.06
C VAL A 23 -4.31 13.82 0.19
N TYR A 24 -3.45 13.82 -0.82
CA TYR A 24 -3.14 12.68 -1.67
C TYR A 24 -1.65 12.35 -1.62
N TYR A 25 -1.32 11.08 -1.81
CA TYR A 25 0.03 10.57 -1.96
C TYR A 25 0.18 9.99 -3.36
N VAL A 26 1.07 10.57 -4.16
CA VAL A 26 1.38 10.08 -5.50
C VAL A 26 2.59 9.17 -5.42
N VAL A 27 2.40 7.91 -5.79
CA VAL A 27 3.45 6.90 -5.81
C VAL A 27 3.81 6.63 -7.26
N SER A 28 5.07 6.80 -7.61
CA SER A 28 5.59 6.65 -8.97
C SER A 28 6.67 5.59 -9.02
N ASP A 29 6.55 4.70 -10.00
CA ASP A 29 7.56 3.69 -10.32
C ASP A 29 8.56 4.30 -11.32
N PRO A 30 9.83 4.49 -10.92
CA PRO A 30 10.85 5.07 -11.79
C PRO A 30 11.25 4.14 -12.96
N ILE A 31 10.95 2.84 -12.89
CA ILE A 31 11.30 1.86 -13.92
C ILE A 31 10.24 1.82 -15.02
N THR A 32 8.96 1.67 -14.64
CA THR A 32 7.86 1.54 -15.60
C THR A 32 7.23 2.88 -15.99
N GLY A 33 7.50 3.95 -15.24
CA GLY A 33 6.85 5.26 -15.40
C GLY A 33 5.40 5.28 -14.93
N LYS A 34 4.87 4.17 -14.39
CA LYS A 34 3.52 4.10 -13.83
C LYS A 34 3.44 4.92 -12.56
N TYR A 35 2.28 5.51 -12.30
CA TYR A 35 2.00 6.18 -11.05
C TYR A 35 0.57 5.92 -10.60
N ILE A 36 0.36 6.00 -9.30
CA ILE A 36 -0.95 5.89 -8.65
C ILE A 36 -1.13 7.02 -7.67
N ARG A 37 -2.38 7.39 -7.42
CA ARG A 37 -2.76 8.35 -6.38
C ARG A 37 -3.49 7.60 -5.28
N LEU A 38 -2.99 7.75 -4.06
CA LEU A 38 -3.53 7.16 -2.86
C LEU A 38 -4.08 8.26 -1.97
N ARG A 39 -5.20 7.99 -1.32
CA ARG A 39 -5.66 8.76 -0.17
C ARG A 39 -4.91 8.30 1.08
N GLU A 40 -5.08 9.04 2.16
CA GLU A 40 -4.38 8.76 3.41
C GLU A 40 -4.57 7.31 3.94
N PRO A 41 -5.79 6.72 3.98
CA PRO A 41 -5.94 5.32 4.43
C PRO A 41 -5.22 4.32 3.52
N GLU A 42 -5.23 4.56 2.21
CA GLU A 42 -4.59 3.69 1.22
C GLU A 42 -3.06 3.80 1.29
N TYR A 43 -2.55 4.99 1.57
CA TYR A 43 -1.13 5.21 1.81
C TYR A 43 -0.64 4.51 3.09
N VAL A 44 -1.47 4.49 4.14
CA VAL A 44 -1.17 3.71 5.35
C VAL A 44 -1.12 2.22 5.05
N ILE A 45 -2.10 1.67 4.31
CA ILE A 45 -2.06 0.26 3.87
C ILE A 45 -0.75 -0.03 3.12
N MET A 46 -0.44 0.79 2.12
CA MET A 46 0.76 0.61 1.30
C MET A 46 2.04 0.63 2.13
N ARG A 47 2.16 1.57 3.09
CA ARG A 47 3.34 1.67 3.96
C ARG A 47 3.48 0.44 4.87
N SER A 48 2.39 -0.19 5.25
CA SER A 48 2.40 -1.41 6.07
C SER A 48 2.77 -2.67 5.29
N LEU A 49 2.95 -2.60 3.97
CA LEU A 49 3.44 -3.71 3.14
C LEU A 49 4.96 -3.84 3.28
N ASP A 50 5.41 -4.33 4.43
CA ASP A 50 6.82 -4.44 4.81
C ASP A 50 7.39 -5.87 4.66
N GLY A 51 6.59 -6.80 4.13
CA GLY A 51 6.92 -8.21 4.06
C GLY A 51 6.80 -8.98 5.38
N LYS A 52 6.21 -8.37 6.41
CA LYS A 52 6.00 -8.98 7.75
C LYS A 52 4.57 -8.82 8.28
N THR A 53 3.81 -7.86 7.76
CA THR A 53 2.48 -7.54 8.24
C THR A 53 1.39 -8.16 7.35
N SER A 54 0.46 -8.91 7.95
CA SER A 54 -0.67 -9.51 7.23
C SER A 54 -1.83 -8.53 7.04
N ALA A 55 -2.74 -8.81 6.09
CA ALA A 55 -3.92 -7.99 5.84
C ALA A 55 -4.81 -7.83 7.10
N GLU A 56 -4.92 -8.87 7.92
CA GLU A 56 -5.64 -8.85 9.19
C GLU A 56 -5.01 -7.89 10.20
N GLN A 57 -3.67 -7.91 10.31
CA GLN A 57 -2.94 -7.00 11.19
C GLN A 57 -3.06 -5.55 10.72
N ILE A 58 -3.00 -5.31 9.40
CA ILE A 58 -3.19 -3.98 8.82
C ILE A 58 -4.61 -3.48 9.10
N SER A 59 -5.63 -4.33 8.93
CA SER A 59 -7.04 -4.01 9.23
C SER A 59 -7.22 -3.63 10.70
N ALA A 60 -6.68 -4.41 11.62
CA ALA A 60 -6.74 -4.12 13.06
C ALA A 60 -6.01 -2.82 13.43
N ALA A 61 -4.84 -2.56 12.84
CA ALA A 61 -4.07 -1.33 13.05
C ALA A 61 -4.81 -0.09 12.53
N LEU A 62 -5.39 -0.14 11.32
CA LEU A 62 -6.18 0.96 10.76
C LEU A 62 -7.40 1.30 11.61
N LYS A 63 -8.08 0.27 12.13
CA LYS A 63 -9.22 0.46 13.02
C LYS A 63 -8.81 1.12 14.34
N THR A 64 -7.65 0.75 14.88
CA THR A 64 -7.16 1.26 16.17
C THR A 64 -6.56 2.66 16.06
N ASP A 65 -5.68 2.87 15.08
CA ASP A 65 -4.83 4.06 14.98
C ASP A 65 -5.49 5.20 14.18
N ASN A 66 -6.35 4.85 13.21
CA ASN A 66 -6.94 5.81 12.28
C ASN A 66 -8.47 5.85 12.37
N ASN A 67 -9.08 4.99 13.20
CA ASN A 67 -10.54 4.81 13.27
C ASN A 67 -11.18 4.52 11.90
N VAL A 68 -10.43 3.82 11.03
CA VAL A 68 -10.90 3.42 9.69
C VAL A 68 -11.13 1.91 9.68
N GLU A 69 -12.35 1.51 9.35
CA GLU A 69 -12.72 0.10 9.25
C GLU A 69 -12.58 -0.37 7.80
N ILE A 70 -11.51 -1.11 7.53
CA ILE A 70 -11.26 -1.72 6.21
C ILE A 70 -11.19 -3.24 6.41
N PRO A 71 -12.06 -4.02 5.73
CA PRO A 71 -12.04 -5.47 5.86
C PRO A 71 -10.74 -6.05 5.25
N PRO A 72 -10.16 -7.11 5.83
CA PRO A 72 -8.93 -7.73 5.33
C PRO A 72 -9.00 -8.08 3.84
N GLU A 73 -10.16 -8.52 3.34
CA GLU A 73 -10.38 -8.88 1.93
C GLU A 73 -10.25 -7.67 0.99
N ALA A 74 -10.55 -6.46 1.47
CA ALA A 74 -10.31 -5.23 0.70
C ALA A 74 -8.83 -4.88 0.64
N ILE A 75 -8.08 -5.18 1.71
CA ILE A 75 -6.62 -5.00 1.76
C ILE A 75 -5.96 -6.02 0.84
N GLU A 76 -6.39 -7.28 0.83
CA GLU A 76 -5.87 -8.30 -0.10
C GLU A 76 -6.11 -7.89 -1.56
N LYS A 77 -7.31 -7.39 -1.89
CA LYS A 77 -7.59 -6.85 -3.25
C LYS A 77 -6.72 -5.65 -3.59
N PHE A 78 -6.40 -4.81 -2.61
CA PHE A 78 -5.49 -3.69 -2.78
C PHE A 78 -4.05 -4.17 -3.06
N VAL A 79 -3.56 -5.15 -2.29
CA VAL A 79 -2.25 -5.78 -2.49
C VAL A 79 -2.17 -6.43 -3.87
N ALA A 80 -3.18 -7.19 -4.28
CA ALA A 80 -3.22 -7.83 -5.61
C ALA A 80 -3.08 -6.81 -6.75
N ARG A 81 -3.72 -5.63 -6.63
CA ARG A 81 -3.55 -4.54 -7.62
C ARG A 81 -2.12 -4.00 -7.66
N PHE A 82 -1.44 -3.92 -6.52
CA PHE A 82 -0.04 -3.47 -6.48
C PHE A 82 0.89 -4.51 -7.11
N ASP A 83 0.61 -5.79 -6.92
CA ASP A 83 1.36 -6.88 -7.55
C ASP A 83 1.21 -6.83 -9.08
N ASP A 84 -0.02 -6.71 -9.58
CA ASP A 84 -0.31 -6.53 -11.02
C ASP A 84 0.41 -5.31 -11.63
N MET A 85 0.63 -4.27 -10.82
CA MET A 85 1.33 -3.07 -11.24
C MET A 85 2.85 -3.18 -11.16
N LEU A 86 3.39 -4.28 -10.61
CA LEU A 86 4.80 -4.53 -10.31
C LEU A 86 5.38 -3.59 -9.24
N PHE A 87 4.53 -3.15 -8.29
CA PHE A 87 4.94 -2.26 -7.20
C PHE A 87 5.48 -3.04 -5.98
N LEU A 88 5.30 -4.35 -5.95
CA LEU A 88 5.78 -5.22 -4.88
C LEU A 88 7.08 -5.91 -5.27
N GLU A 89 7.90 -6.24 -4.27
CA GLU A 89 9.02 -7.14 -4.43
C GLU A 89 8.48 -8.54 -4.70
N THR A 90 8.54 -8.96 -5.96
CA THR A 90 8.22 -10.35 -6.31
C THR A 90 9.37 -11.23 -5.82
N GLY A 91 9.16 -11.93 -4.71
CA GLY A 91 10.04 -13.00 -4.28
C GLY A 91 10.01 -14.12 -5.31
N LYS A 92 10.99 -14.13 -6.23
CA LYS A 92 11.31 -15.32 -7.03
C LYS A 92 12.30 -16.20 -6.30
#